data_AF-A0AAU5YUW7-F1
#
_entry.id   AF-A0AAU5YUW7-F1
#
_cell.length_a   1.000
_cell.length_b   1.000
_cell.length_c   1.000
_cell.angle_alpha   90.00
_cell.angle_beta   90.00
_cell.angle_gamma   90.00
#
_symmetry.space_group_name_H-M   'P 1'
#
loop_
_entity.id
_entity.type
_entity.pdbx_description
1 polymer ?
#
loop_
_entity_poly.entity_id
_entity_poly.type
_entity_poly.pdbx_seq_one_letter_code
_entity_poly.pdbx_strand_id
1 'polypeptide(L)'
;MANATQHPPQPPPQYPHIVVHPPALDGSRRVTSGDAVLGVASHLDDVVEILRLADLDRIEVEESDLIEWQGGGPEDWPGLSEPHGT
;
A
#
# COMPACT_ATOMS: atom_id res chain seq x y z
N MET A 1 -31.53 -35.55 -3.52
CA MET A 1 -31.36 -34.34 -4.37
C MET A 1 -31.60 -33.15 -3.47
N ALA A 2 -30.71 -32.21 -3.16
CA ALA A 2 -29.56 -31.69 -3.87
C ALA A 2 -28.33 -31.57 -2.94
N ASN A 3 -27.13 -31.69 -3.52
CA ASN A 3 -25.85 -31.55 -2.84
C ASN A 3 -25.50 -30.06 -2.79
N ALA A 4 -25.46 -29.47 -1.60
CA ALA A 4 -24.92 -28.13 -1.42
C ALA A 4 -23.42 -28.22 -1.77
N THR A 5 -23.00 -27.54 -2.83
CA THR A 5 -21.58 -27.36 -3.12
C THR A 5 -21.04 -26.47 -2.01
N GLN A 6 -20.59 -27.10 -0.92
CA GLN A 6 -19.78 -26.44 0.09
C GLN A 6 -18.53 -25.98 -0.64
N HIS A 7 -18.45 -24.67 -0.90
CA HIS A 7 -17.20 -24.06 -1.32
C HIS A 7 -16.17 -24.45 -0.24
N PRO A 8 -15.00 -25.03 -0.60
CA PRO A 8 -13.98 -25.31 0.41
C PRO A 8 -13.69 -24.00 1.15
N PRO A 9 -13.39 -24.03 2.46
CA PRO A 9 -12.97 -22.82 3.16
C PRO A 9 -11.79 -22.27 2.39
N GLN A 10 -11.97 -21.09 1.77
CA GLN A 10 -10.85 -20.43 1.12
C GLN A 10 -9.79 -20.25 2.22
N PRO A 11 -8.55 -20.71 2.02
CA PRO A 11 -7.48 -20.33 2.93
C PRO A 11 -7.56 -18.80 3.08
N PRO A 12 -7.32 -18.24 4.29
CA PRO A 12 -7.34 -16.80 4.46
C PRO A 12 -6.50 -16.21 3.31
N PRO A 13 -7.03 -15.22 2.57
CA PRO A 13 -6.28 -14.62 1.49
C PRO A 13 -4.91 -14.26 2.06
N GLN A 14 -3.86 -14.88 1.55
CA GLN A 14 -2.50 -14.47 1.88
C GLN A 14 -2.33 -13.16 1.13
N TYR A 15 -2.84 -12.09 1.74
CA TYR A 15 -2.69 -10.77 1.20
C TYR A 15 -1.19 -10.45 1.19
N PRO A 16 -0.68 -9.93 0.08
CA PRO A 16 0.71 -9.49 0.05
C PRO A 16 0.92 -8.42 1.12
N HIS A 17 1.97 -8.60 1.93
CA HIS A 17 2.42 -7.59 2.88
C HIS A 17 3.13 -6.50 2.11
N ILE A 18 2.58 -5.29 2.16
CA ILE A 18 3.11 -4.13 1.46
C ILE A 18 3.98 -3.34 2.43
N VAL A 19 5.16 -2.97 1.99
CA VAL A 19 6.05 -2.10 2.77
C VAL A 19 6.30 -0.83 1.99
N VAL A 20 5.96 0.30 2.60
CA VAL A 20 6.35 1.63 2.15
C VAL A 20 7.59 2.03 2.96
N HIS A 21 8.73 2.08 2.28
CA HIS A 21 10.04 2.34 2.89
C HIS A 21 10.15 3.80 3.37
N PRO A 22 11.13 4.13 4.22
CA PRO A 22 11.40 5.51 4.63
C PRO A 22 11.65 6.42 3.42
N PRO A 23 11.34 7.72 3.54
CA PRO A 23 11.63 8.67 2.47
C PRO A 23 13.11 8.67 2.09
N ALA A 24 13.37 8.70 0.80
CA ALA A 24 14.68 9.00 0.25
C ALA A 24 14.99 10.50 0.37
N LEU A 25 16.22 10.88 -0.01
CA LEU A 25 16.68 12.27 0.04
C LEU A 25 15.82 13.23 -0.81
N ASP A 26 15.17 12.72 -1.86
CA ASP A 26 14.27 13.48 -2.73
C ASP A 26 12.82 13.51 -2.21
N GLY A 27 12.55 12.89 -1.05
CA GLY A 27 11.22 12.78 -0.45
C GLY A 27 10.39 11.61 -0.96
N SER A 28 10.83 10.91 -2.01
CA SER A 28 10.11 9.75 -2.55
C SER A 28 10.22 8.53 -1.63
N ARG A 29 9.23 7.65 -1.68
CA ARG A 29 9.20 6.39 -0.93
C ARG A 29 9.12 5.22 -1.89
N ARG A 30 9.92 4.18 -1.65
CA ARG A 30 9.84 2.92 -2.40
C ARG A 30 8.70 2.06 -1.86
N VAL A 31 7.94 1.42 -2.75
CA VAL A 31 6.85 0.50 -2.40
C VAL A 31 7.24 -0.92 -2.81
N THR A 32 7.15 -1.88 -1.87
CA THR A 32 7.49 -3.29 -2.11
C THR A 32 6.40 -4.23 -1.62
N SER A 33 6.24 -5.38 -2.28
CA SER A 33 5.48 -6.53 -1.79
C SER A 33 6.45 -7.68 -1.54
N GLY A 34 6.78 -7.94 -0.26
CA GLY A 34 7.90 -8.83 0.08
C GLY A 34 9.21 -8.35 -0.56
N ASP A 35 9.86 -9.20 -1.35
CA ASP A 35 11.12 -8.88 -2.05
C ASP A 35 10.92 -8.14 -3.39
N ALA A 36 9.68 -8.02 -3.88
CA ALA A 36 9.39 -7.40 -5.17
C ALA A 36 9.18 -5.88 -5.04
N VAL A 37 9.87 -5.10 -5.86
CA VAL A 37 9.64 -3.65 -5.97
C VAL A 37 8.44 -3.40 -6.89
N LEU A 38 7.41 -2.75 -6.36
CA LEU A 38 6.21 -2.37 -7.10
C LEU A 38 6.37 -0.99 -7.75
N GLY A 39 7.05 -0.07 -7.09
CA GLY A 39 7.25 1.28 -7.62
C GLY A 39 7.92 2.25 -6.64
N VAL A 40 7.93 3.52 -7.04
CA VAL A 40 8.38 4.66 -6.23
C VAL A 40 7.25 5.68 -6.23
N ALA A 41 6.82 6.07 -5.04
CA ALA A 41 5.75 7.03 -4.81
C ALA A 41 6.34 8.35 -4.31
N SER A 42 5.77 9.46 -4.74
CA SER A 42 6.08 10.79 -4.19
C SER A 42 4.99 11.29 -3.23
N HIS A 43 3.79 10.71 -3.33
CA HIS A 43 2.61 11.04 -2.55
C HIS A 43 1.79 9.76 -2.27
N LEU A 44 0.77 9.87 -1.42
CA LEU A 44 -0.17 8.79 -1.13
C LEU A 44 -0.90 8.27 -2.37
N ASP A 45 -1.37 9.16 -3.25
CA ASP A 45 -2.06 8.80 -4.50
C ASP A 45 -1.20 7.91 -5.42
N ASP A 46 0.11 8.13 -5.43
CA ASP A 46 1.04 7.28 -6.19
C ASP A 46 1.09 5.86 -5.61
N VAL A 47 0.98 5.70 -4.29
CA VAL A 47 0.91 4.38 -3.65
C VAL A 47 -0.36 3.66 -4.09
N VAL A 48 -1.51 4.35 -4.10
CA VAL A 48 -2.78 3.81 -4.58
C VAL A 48 -2.67 3.34 -6.03
N GLU A 49 -2.11 4.17 -6.91
CA GLU A 49 -1.94 3.83 -8.32
C GLU A 49 -0.94 2.69 -8.54
N ILE A 50 0.16 2.63 -7.77
CA ILE A 50 1.11 1.51 -7.80
C ILE A 50 0.42 0.20 -7.42
N LEU A 51 -0.39 0.19 -6.36
CA LEU A 51 -1.13 -1.01 -5.94
C LEU A 51 -2.16 -1.42 -6.99
N ARG A 52 -2.87 -0.45 -7.57
CA ARG A 52 -3.80 -0.71 -8.68
C ARG A 52 -3.11 -1.34 -9.89
N LEU A 53 -1.92 -0.84 -10.26
CA LEU A 53 -1.12 -1.42 -11.36
C LEU A 53 -0.60 -2.83 -11.03
N ALA A 54 -0.58 -3.22 -9.77
CA ALA A 54 -0.20 -4.54 -9.29
C ALA A 54 -1.40 -5.48 -9.02
N ASP A 55 -2.63 -5.12 -9.42
CA ASP A 55 -3.89 -5.84 -9.12
C ASP A 55 -4.20 -5.93 -7.60
N LEU A 56 -3.75 -4.93 -6.84
CA LEU A 56 -3.91 -4.79 -5.38
C LEU A 56 -4.81 -3.61 -4.97
N ASP A 57 -5.64 -3.11 -5.89
CA ASP A 57 -6.59 -2.01 -5.67
C ASP A 57 -7.65 -2.26 -4.58
N ARG A 58 -7.77 -3.50 -4.11
CA ARG A 58 -8.68 -3.90 -3.02
C ARG A 58 -8.16 -3.55 -1.62
N ILE A 59 -6.91 -3.09 -1.51
CA ILE A 59 -6.30 -2.68 -0.24
C ILE A 59 -6.62 -1.19 -0.01
N GLU A 60 -7.32 -0.88 1.08
CA GLU A 60 -7.58 0.49 1.51
C GLU A 60 -6.30 1.08 2.11
N VAL A 61 -5.57 1.90 1.34
CA VAL A 61 -4.19 2.29 1.65
C VAL A 61 -4.03 3.01 2.99
N GLU A 62 -5.01 3.85 3.34
CA GLU A 62 -4.98 4.67 4.57
C GLU A 62 -5.34 3.88 5.83
N GLU A 63 -6.15 2.82 5.69
CA GLU A 63 -6.74 2.11 6.83
C GLU A 63 -6.23 0.66 6.97
N SER A 64 -5.55 0.12 5.97
CA SER A 64 -5.18 -1.29 5.93
C SER A 64 -3.93 -1.61 6.74
N ASP A 65 -4.07 -2.55 7.69
CA ASP A 65 -2.96 -3.18 8.41
C ASP A 65 -2.02 -4.03 7.52
N LEU A 66 -2.37 -4.21 6.23
CA LEU A 66 -1.53 -4.91 5.25
C LEU A 66 -0.38 -4.04 4.74
N ILE A 67 -0.44 -2.73 5.00
CA ILE A 67 0.60 -1.79 4.61
C ILE A 67 1.40 -1.38 5.83
N GLU A 68 2.67 -1.77 5.82
CA GLU A 68 3.65 -1.30 6.78
C GLU A 68 4.28 0.01 6.28
N TRP A 69 4.08 1.06 7.06
CA TRP A 69 4.65 2.38 6.83
C TRP A 69 5.94 2.56 7.65
N GLN A 70 7.07 2.80 6.98
CA GLN A 70 8.35 3.04 7.63
C GLN A 70 8.73 4.52 7.51
N GLY A 71 9.18 5.14 8.60
CA GLY A 71 9.62 6.55 8.57
C GLY A 71 8.47 7.56 8.38
N GLY A 72 7.29 7.29 8.93
CA GLY A 72 6.08 8.13 8.84
C GLY A 72 4.93 7.41 8.15
N GLY A 73 3.69 7.82 8.45
CA GLY A 73 2.44 7.20 7.98
C GLY A 73 1.98 7.68 6.60
N PRO A 74 0.75 7.29 6.19
CA PRO A 74 0.17 7.67 4.90
C PRO A 74 0.04 9.19 4.70
N GLU A 75 -0.07 9.96 5.79
CA GLU A 75 -0.11 11.43 5.79
C GLU A 75 1.28 12.11 5.83
N ASP A 76 2.36 11.38 6.12
CA ASP A 76 3.68 11.96 6.36
C ASP A 76 4.56 11.92 5.10
N TRP A 77 4.42 12.91 4.22
CA TRP A 77 5.25 13.02 3.01
C TRP A 77 6.13 14.27 3.01
N PRO A 78 7.46 14.14 2.82
CA PRO A 78 8.34 15.30 2.73
C PRO A 78 7.98 16.19 1.53
N GLY A 79 7.81 17.49 1.78
CA GLY A 79 7.47 18.46 0.74
C GLY A 79 5.97 18.58 0.42
N LEU A 80 5.13 17.74 1.04
CA LEU A 80 3.67 17.80 0.92
C LEU A 80 3.03 18.76 1.95
N SER A 81 3.79 19.24 2.94
CA SER A 81 3.34 20.37 3.75
C SER A 81 3.23 21.60 2.86
N GLU A 82 2.01 21.95 2.47
CA GLU A 82 1.72 23.29 1.98
C GLU A 82 2.34 24.27 2.98
N PRO A 83 3.14 25.27 2.56
CA PRO A 83 3.41 26.39 3.44
C PRO A 83 2.06 27.07 3.63
N HIS A 84 1.34 26.70 4.69
CA HIS A 84 0.21 27.47 5.18
C HIS A 84 0.78 28.86 5.48
N GLY A 85 0.55 29.77 4.53
CA GLY A 85 1.05 31.13 4.59
C GLY A 85 0.60 31.76 5.89
N THR A 86 1.62 32.21 6.64
CA THR A 86 1.56 33.22 7.70
C THR A 86 0.85 34.49 7.26
#